data_AF-A0A534G2Z9-F1
#
_entry.id   AF-A0A534G2Z9-F1
#
_cell.length_a   1.000
_cell.length_b   1.000
_cell.length_c   1.000
_cell.angle_alpha   90.00
_cell.angle_beta   90.00
_cell.angle_gamma   90.00
#
_symmetry.space_group_name_H-M   'P 1'
#
loop_
_entity.id
_entity.type
_entity.pdbx_description
1 polymer ?
#
loop_
_entity_poly.entity_id
_entity_poly.type
_entity_poly.pdbx_seq_one_letter_code
_entity_poly.pdbx_strand_id
1 'polypeptide(L)' 'MKFGIDRILEEPALRKPLAGRRVALLAHPASVTRDLTHSLDALAALPGLRLSAALG' A
#
# COMPACT_ATOMS: atom_id res chain seq x y z
N MET A 1 8.26 15.16 6.92
CA MET A 1 8.35 14.36 5.67
C MET A 1 7.22 13.34 5.62
N LYS A 2 6.74 12.94 4.43
CA LYS A 2 5.75 11.85 4.24
C LYS A 2 6.48 10.58 3.78
N PHE A 3 6.08 9.41 4.26
CA PHE A 3 6.61 8.14 3.76
C PHE A 3 6.03 7.83 2.37
N GLY A 4 6.70 6.94 1.63
CA GLY A 4 6.20 6.48 0.32
C GLY A 4 4.80 5.87 0.42
N ILE A 5 4.52 5.12 1.49
CA ILE A 5 3.21 4.51 1.71
C ILE A 5 2.11 5.55 1.93
N ASP A 6 2.37 6.60 2.72
CA ASP A 6 1.42 7.69 2.95
C ASP A 6 1.04 8.37 1.62
N ARG A 7 2.03 8.57 0.75
CA ARG A 7 1.79 9.14 -0.59
C ARG A 7 0.96 8.23 -1.48
N ILE A 8 1.22 6.92 -1.49
CA ILE A 8 0.41 5.96 -2.27
C ILE A 8 -1.06 5.99 -1.81
N LEU A 9 -1.30 6.07 -0.50
CA LEU A 9 -2.64 6.15 0.08
C LEU A 9 -3.36 7.45 -0.35
N GLU A 10 -2.67 8.59 -0.22
CA GLU A 10 -3.26 9.93 -0.44
C GLU A 10 -3.31 10.39 -1.90
N GLU A 11 -2.44 9.88 -2.78
CA GLU A 11 -2.30 10.36 -4.17
C GLU A 11 -2.77 9.28 -5.18
N PRO A 12 -4.05 9.29 -5.62
CA PRO A 12 -4.57 8.28 -6.56
C PRO A 12 -3.79 8.17 -7.87
N ALA A 13 -3.13 9.25 -8.30
CA ALA A 13 -2.31 9.25 -9.51
C ALA A 13 -1.16 8.24 -9.44
N LEU A 14 -0.57 8.02 -8.25
CA LEU A 14 0.51 7.05 -8.04
C LEU A 14 0.02 5.60 -8.15
N ARG A 15 -1.29 5.36 -7.97
CA ARG A 15 -1.91 4.04 -8.05
C ARG A 15 -2.38 3.69 -9.47
N LYS A 16 -2.45 4.65 -10.40
CA LYS A 16 -2.87 4.41 -11.80
C LYS A 16 -2.14 3.25 -12.47
N PRO A 17 -0.80 3.09 -12.35
CA PRO A 17 -0.07 1.99 -12.99
C PRO A 17 -0.38 0.60 -12.40
N LEU A 18 -1.04 0.54 -11.24
CA LEU A 18 -1.38 -0.70 -10.54
C LEU A 18 -2.82 -1.16 -10.83
N ALA A 19 -3.65 -0.31 -11.44
CA ALA A 19 -5.04 -0.62 -11.74
C ALA A 19 -5.15 -1.87 -12.62
N GLY A 20 -6.04 -2.79 -12.24
CA GLY A 20 -6.26 -4.06 -12.95
C GLY A 20 -5.15 -5.10 -12.78
N ARG A 21 -4.04 -4.78 -12.08
CA ARG A 21 -2.94 -5.70 -11.84
C ARG A 21 -3.10 -6.44 -10.52
N ARG A 22 -2.58 -7.66 -10.46
CA ARG A 22 -2.39 -8.40 -9.21
C ARG A 22 -1.09 -7.94 -8.57
N VAL A 23 -1.16 -7.36 -7.38
CA VAL A 23 0.00 -6.78 -6.67
C VAL A 23 0.38 -7.68 -5.50
N ALA A 24 1.68 -7.93 -5.33
CA ALA A 24 2.23 -8.54 -4.13
C ALA A 24 2.91 -7.46 -3.28
N LEU A 25 2.68 -7.49 -1.97
CA LEU A 25 3.34 -6.60 -1.02
C LEU A 25 4.55 -7.33 -0.40
N LEU A 26 5.76 -6.77 -0.54
CA LEU A 26 6.91 -7.17 0.27
C LEU A 26 7.03 -6.17 1.43
N ALA A 27 6.89 -6.64 2.67
CA ALA A 27 6.83 -5.78 3.84
C ALA A 27 7.41 -6.46 5.08
N HIS A 28 8.01 -5.67 5.95
CA HIS A 28 8.44 -6.07 7.29
C HIS A 28 7.44 -5.50 8.33
N PRO A 29 7.32 -6.03 9.56
CA PRO A 29 6.61 -5.37 10.65
C PRO A 29 6.83 -3.86 10.82
N ALA A 30 8.00 -3.33 10.47
CA ALA A 30 8.28 -1.88 10.51
C ALA A 30 7.74 -1.09 9.29
N SER A 31 7.15 -1.75 8.29
CA SER A 31 6.52 -1.13 7.12
C SER A 31 5.15 -0.57 7.50
N VAL A 32 5.16 0.56 8.20
CA VAL A 32 3.96 1.22 8.72
C VAL A 32 3.76 2.62 8.13
N THR A 33 2.52 3.10 8.14
CA THR A 33 2.14 4.50 7.86
C THR A 33 2.61 5.43 9.00
N ARG A 34 2.41 6.74 8.82
CA ARG A 34 2.75 7.73 9.87
C ARG A 34 2.05 7.47 11.21
N ASP A 35 0.83 6.96 11.20
CA ASP A 35 0.04 6.62 12.40
C ASP A 35 0.28 5.19 12.91
N LEU A 36 1.34 4.53 12.42
CA LEU A 36 1.75 3.17 12.79
C LEU A 36 0.79 2.06 12.34
N THR A 37 -0.12 2.35 11.40
CA THR A 37 -0.91 1.31 10.73
C THR A 37 0.00 0.49 9.81
N HIS A 38 -0.09 -0.84 9.88
CA HIS A 38 0.70 -1.69 9.00
C HIS A 38 0.31 -1.50 7.54
N SER A 39 1.30 -1.46 6.63
CA SER A 39 1.08 -1.14 5.21
C SER A 39 0.13 -2.13 4.53
N LEU A 40 0.10 -3.39 4.97
CA LEU A 40 -0.83 -4.38 4.44
C LEU A 40 -2.28 -3.96 4.68
N ASP A 41 -2.62 -3.56 5.90
CA ASP A 41 -3.98 -3.17 6.26
C ASP A 41 -4.38 -1.87 5.56
N ALA A 42 -3.47 -0.90 5.54
CA ALA A 42 -3.70 0.38 4.88
C ALA A 42 -3.96 0.21 3.37
N LEU A 43 -3.19 -0.64 2.68
CA LEU A 43 -3.38 -0.92 1.26
C LEU A 43 -4.60 -1.81 0.99
N ALA A 44 -4.92 -2.75 1.87
CA ALA A 44 -6.10 -3.62 1.74
C ALA A 44 -7.42 -2.84 1.87
N ALA A 45 -7.41 -1.74 2.62
CA ALA A 45 -8.56 -0.84 2.74
C ALA A 45 -8.78 0.05 1.49
N LEU A 46 -7.82 0.13 0.56
CA LEU A 46 -7.94 0.97 -0.64
C LEU A 46 -8.81 0.31 -1.73
N PRO A 47 -9.89 0.97 -2.19
CA PRO A 47 -10.63 0.48 -3.33
C PRO A 47 -9.79 0.56 -4.61
N GLY A 48 -9.95 -0.42 -5.48
CA GLY A 48 -9.28 -0.47 -6.79
C GLY A 48 -7.85 -0.99 -6.79
N LEU A 49 -7.28 -1.35 -5.63
CA LEU A 49 -6.00 -2.04 -5.53
C LEU A 49 -6.22 -3.53 -5.21
N ARG A 50 -5.74 -4.42 -6.10
CA ARG A 50 -5.88 -5.87 -5.90
C ARG A 50 -4.60 -6.46 -5.32
N LEU A 51 -4.50 -6.45 -3.99
CA LEU A 51 -3.48 -7.22 -3.28
C LEU A 51 -3.77 -8.72 -3.44
N SER A 52 -2.76 -9.47 -3.88
CA SER A 52 -2.86 -10.90 -4.18
C SER A 52 -1.92 -11.76 -3.35
N ALA A 53 -0.90 -11.16 -2.73
CA ALA A 53 0.05 -11.83 -1.84
C ALA A 53 0.73 -10.81 -0.92
N ALA A 54 1.22 -11.28 0.22
CA ALA A 54 2.11 -10.55 1.11
C ALA A 54 3.33 -11.43 1.43
N LEU A 55 4.52 -10.84 1.42
CA LEU A 55 5.82 -11.47 1.61
C LEU A 55 6.52 -10.75 2.77
N GLY A 56 7.05 -11.53 3.72
CA GLY A 56 7.68 -11.05 4.96
C GLY A 56 9.19 -11.19 4.96
#